data_AF-A0A7Y3CKC3-F1
#
_entry.id   AF-A0A7Y3CKC3-F1
#
_cell.length_a   1.000
_cell.length_b   1.000
_cell.length_c   1.000
_cell.angle_alpha   90.00
_cell.angle_beta   90.00
_cell.angle_gamma   90.00
#
_symmetry.space_group_name_H-M   'P 1'
#
loop_
_entity.id
_entity.type
_entity.pdbx_description
1 polymer ?
#
loop_
_entity_poly.entity_id
_entity_poly.type
_entity_poly.pdbx_seq_one_letter_code
_entity_poly.pdbx_strand_id
1 'polypeptide(L)'
;MPTALKEYTRLPGKKKNFLIGYYELWLGHDHLLYIFSRFGIEDYKRFYFKDIQAVITRKTTKGKIQNLVLSIFCILFSLMALYFKGGWSALNWTITGLMAIFLLINWLRGPTCVSHLQTAVQTEKLHSLYRLKSAIKIMNKLRLLVEQAQGILSPEDFRKTEVKISAAKLSAVQTETADLPPKQIGKKVHQFLFAILILDSLATCLDFFYNHVTITLFGSIISMAACVLVIMALVRQHRSNLENSMRIITWATFAYLGINILIGYILYFVVVFRNPEISHNQWEMIKAISRMSPNDSTLMMSFYIFSICSSLMLGLSGLIASRR
;
A
#
# COMPACT_ATOMS: atom_id res chain seq x y z
N MET A 1 7.03 41.54 24.00
CA MET A 1 5.77 40.78 23.87
C MET A 1 6.00 39.38 24.40
N PRO A 2 5.30 38.94 25.46
CA PRO A 2 5.49 37.60 25.99
C PRO A 2 4.99 36.58 24.96
N THR A 3 5.87 35.68 24.53
CA THR A 3 5.54 34.53 23.69
C THR A 3 4.46 33.71 24.35
N ALA A 4 3.26 33.68 23.76
CA ALA A 4 2.18 32.81 24.18
C ALA A 4 2.71 31.36 24.28
N LEU A 5 2.64 30.78 25.49
CA LEU A 5 2.99 29.39 25.73
C LEU A 5 2.19 28.50 24.76
N LYS A 6 2.88 27.74 23.92
CA LYS A 6 2.23 26.81 23.00
C LYS A 6 1.49 25.76 23.81
N GLU A 7 0.16 25.80 23.78
CA GLU A 7 -0.73 24.88 24.50
C GLU A 7 -0.50 23.40 24.13
N TYR A 8 0.00 23.15 22.92
CA TYR A 8 0.25 21.81 22.40
C TYR A 8 1.65 21.65 21.80
N THR A 9 2.35 20.59 22.21
CA THR A 9 3.65 20.21 21.66
C THR A 9 3.55 18.93 20.85
N ARG A 10 3.91 19.00 19.56
CA ARG A 10 3.86 17.84 18.66
C ARG A 10 4.86 16.75 19.05
N LEU A 11 4.43 15.50 19.05
CA LEU A 11 5.28 14.33 19.29
C LEU A 11 5.84 13.73 17.99
N PRO A 12 7.05 13.14 18.03
CA PRO A 12 7.71 12.59 16.85
C PRO A 12 7.02 11.32 16.35
N GLY A 13 6.49 11.38 15.14
CA GLY A 13 5.81 10.23 14.54
C GLY A 13 4.76 10.74 13.59
N LYS A 14 4.96 10.49 12.30
CA LYS A 14 3.94 10.73 11.28
C LYS A 14 3.81 9.47 10.47
N LYS A 15 2.63 8.86 10.51
CA LYS A 15 2.28 7.83 9.56
C LYS A 15 1.37 8.46 8.52
N LYS A 16 1.93 8.72 7.34
CA LYS A 16 1.13 9.01 6.15
C LYS A 16 0.50 7.69 5.72
N ASN A 17 -0.83 7.61 5.73
CA ASN A 17 -1.49 6.61 4.90
C ASN A 17 -1.26 6.99 3.43
N PHE A 18 -1.13 5.99 2.58
CA PHE A 18 -0.65 6.13 1.20
C PHE A 18 -1.47 7.10 0.34
N LEU A 19 -2.71 7.45 0.72
CA LEU A 19 -3.59 8.33 -0.03
C LEU A 19 -4.46 9.21 0.89
N ILE A 20 -3.93 10.27 1.51
CA ILE A 20 -4.75 11.37 2.10
C ILE A 20 -5.29 11.12 3.53
N GLY A 21 -4.43 10.62 4.41
CA GLY A 21 -4.69 10.75 5.85
C GLY A 21 -3.42 10.61 6.68
N TYR A 22 -3.27 11.44 7.71
CA TYR A 22 -2.15 11.34 8.62
C TYR A 22 -2.61 11.26 10.07
N TYR A 23 -1.88 10.44 10.82
CA TYR A 23 -2.03 10.35 12.27
C TYR A 23 -0.91 11.14 12.92
N GLU A 24 -1.28 11.99 13.86
CA GLU A 24 -0.37 12.79 14.65
C GLU A 24 -0.70 12.65 16.13
N LEU A 25 0.34 12.76 16.94
CA LEU A 25 0.24 12.79 18.39
C LEU A 25 0.76 14.13 18.86
N TRP A 26 0.02 14.75 19.76
CA TRP A 26 0.30 16.05 20.35
C TRP A 26 0.16 15.94 21.86
N LEU A 27 1.03 16.63 22.56
CA LEU A 27 1.09 16.63 24.01
C LEU A 27 0.46 17.94 24.51
N GLY A 28 -0.63 17.82 25.25
CA GLY A 28 -1.20 18.91 26.05
C GLY A 28 -0.64 18.87 27.48
N HIS A 29 -1.12 19.77 28.34
CA HIS A 29 -0.65 19.90 29.72
C HIS A 29 -0.96 18.65 30.57
N ASP A 30 -2.15 18.08 30.42
CA ASP A 30 -2.67 16.96 31.22
C ASP A 30 -3.15 15.77 30.38
N HIS A 31 -3.03 15.87 29.06
CA HIS A 31 -3.54 14.86 28.13
C HIS A 31 -2.68 14.68 26.88
N LEU A 32 -2.84 13.50 26.28
CA LEU A 32 -2.36 13.17 24.96
C LEU A 32 -3.49 13.40 23.94
N LEU A 33 -3.23 14.24 22.95
CA LEU A 33 -4.14 14.49 21.84
C LEU A 33 -3.73 13.64 20.63
N TYR A 34 -4.64 12.79 20.18
CA TYR A 34 -4.49 11.97 18.99
C TYR A 34 -5.36 12.54 17.88
N ILE A 35 -4.71 12.94 16.79
CA ILE A 35 -5.36 13.58 15.65
C ILE A 35 -5.31 12.62 14.47
N PHE A 36 -6.47 12.40 13.87
CA PHE A 36 -6.58 11.78 12.56
C PHE A 36 -7.14 12.79 11.57
N SER A 37 -6.27 13.29 10.69
CA SER A 37 -6.64 14.25 9.66
C SER A 37 -6.84 13.53 8.33
N ARG A 38 -7.98 13.80 7.67
CA ARG A 38 -8.34 13.39 6.31
C ARG A 38 -8.92 14.61 5.58
N PHE A 39 -9.13 14.49 4.27
CA PHE A 39 -9.55 15.61 3.42
C PHE A 39 -10.78 16.36 4.00
N GLY A 40 -10.55 17.57 4.53
CA GLY A 40 -11.58 18.45 5.10
C GLY A 40 -12.18 18.03 6.45
N ILE A 41 -11.71 16.92 7.05
CA ILE A 41 -12.26 16.40 8.32
C ILE A 41 -11.10 15.99 9.23
N GLU A 42 -11.13 16.45 10.48
CA GLU A 42 -10.15 16.09 11.49
C GLU A 42 -10.86 15.50 12.70
N ASP A 43 -10.54 14.24 13.00
CA ASP A 43 -11.05 13.56 14.19
C ASP A 43 -10.04 13.72 15.32
N TYR A 44 -10.51 14.24 16.46
CA TYR A 44 -9.69 14.50 17.64
C TYR A 44 -10.09 13.57 18.79
N LYS A 45 -9.11 12.87 19.35
CA LYS A 45 -9.28 12.05 20.57
C LYS A 45 -8.33 12.54 21.66
N ARG A 46 -8.86 12.83 22.85
CA ARG A 46 -8.08 13.24 24.02
C ARG A 46 -7.98 12.06 24.99
N PHE A 47 -6.78 11.81 25.50
CA PHE A 47 -6.51 10.80 26.52
C PHE A 47 -5.82 11.48 27.70
N TYR A 48 -6.54 11.68 28.80
CA TYR A 48 -5.96 12.30 29.99
C TYR A 48 -4.94 11.37 30.66
N PHE A 49 -3.83 11.91 31.16
CA PHE A 49 -2.77 11.10 31.76
C PHE A 49 -3.26 10.30 32.97
N LYS A 50 -4.23 10.83 33.71
CA LYS A 50 -4.90 10.15 34.82
C LYS A 50 -5.73 8.92 34.41
N ASP A 51 -6.11 8.79 33.13
CA ASP A 51 -6.97 7.72 32.64
C ASP A 51 -6.19 6.66 31.81
N ILE A 52 -4.91 6.92 31.52
CA ILE A 52 -4.05 5.99 30.79
C ILE A 52 -3.64 4.87 31.74
N GLN A 53 -3.99 3.63 31.41
CA GLN A 53 -3.64 2.46 32.21
C GLN A 53 -2.37 1.77 31.70
N ALA A 54 -2.21 1.69 30.37
CA ALA A 54 -1.04 1.05 29.78
C ALA A 54 -0.76 1.57 28.36
N VAL A 55 0.52 1.55 27.98
CA VAL A 55 0.95 1.72 26.58
C VAL A 55 1.74 0.49 26.16
N ILE A 56 1.15 -0.33 25.29
CA ILE A 56 1.69 -1.63 24.89
C ILE A 56 2.29 -1.51 23.50
N THR A 57 3.56 -1.88 23.33
CA THR A 57 4.23 -1.86 22.01
C THR A 57 4.77 -3.24 21.65
N ARG A 58 4.43 -3.72 20.45
CA ARG A 58 4.89 -5.01 19.91
C ARG A 58 5.67 -4.82 18.60
N LYS A 59 6.79 -5.54 18.45
CA LYS A 59 7.52 -5.62 17.17
C LYS A 59 6.69 -6.33 16.10
N THR A 60 6.81 -5.89 14.85
CA THR A 60 6.11 -6.49 13.70
C THR A 60 7.11 -7.00 12.67
N THR A 61 6.68 -7.98 11.88
CA THR A 61 7.45 -8.51 10.75
C THR A 61 7.34 -7.65 9.50
N LYS A 62 6.48 -6.62 9.49
CA LYS A 62 6.19 -5.78 8.31
C LYS A 62 7.44 -5.13 7.73
N GLY A 63 8.30 -4.55 8.56
CA GLY A 63 9.55 -3.94 8.11
C GLY A 63 10.51 -4.96 7.48
N LYS A 64 10.56 -6.19 8.02
CA LYS A 64 11.35 -7.29 7.43
C LYS A 64 10.80 -7.71 6.07
N ILE A 65 9.48 -7.87 5.96
CA ILE A 65 8.82 -8.21 4.69
C ILE A 65 9.06 -7.09 3.67
N GLN A 66 8.95 -5.82 4.06
CA GLN A 66 9.24 -4.68 3.19
C GLN A 66 10.69 -4.69 2.70
N ASN A 67 11.65 -4.95 3.58
CA ASN A 67 13.05 -5.08 3.18
C ASN A 67 13.25 -6.26 2.23
N LEU A 68 12.68 -7.43 2.54
CA LEU A 68 12.78 -8.61 1.68
C LEU A 68 12.25 -8.33 0.28
N VAL A 69 11.05 -7.75 0.16
CA VAL A 69 10.44 -7.39 -1.11
C VAL A 69 11.31 -6.38 -1.87
N LEU A 70 11.79 -5.32 -1.21
CA LEU A 70 12.67 -4.34 -1.82
C LEU A 70 14.00 -4.95 -2.27
N SER A 71 14.57 -5.86 -1.48
CA SER A 71 15.80 -6.59 -1.84
C SER A 71 15.60 -7.49 -3.05
N ILE A 72 14.48 -8.22 -3.13
CA ILE A 72 14.16 -9.05 -4.30
C ILE A 72 14.07 -8.19 -5.56
N PHE A 73 13.35 -7.07 -5.51
CA PHE A 73 13.28 -6.18 -6.66
C PHE A 73 14.64 -5.57 -7.00
N CYS A 74 15.42 -5.16 -6.00
CA CYS A 74 16.77 -4.63 -6.22
C CYS A 74 17.66 -5.65 -6.95
N ILE A 75 17.61 -6.93 -6.55
CA ILE A 75 18.34 -8.02 -7.22
C ILE A 75 17.81 -8.24 -8.64
N LEU A 76 16.49 -8.30 -8.83
CA LEU A 76 15.87 -8.51 -10.13
C LEU A 76 16.28 -7.41 -11.12
N PHE A 77 16.15 -6.14 -10.75
CA PHE A 77 16.53 -5.01 -11.59
C PHE A 77 18.05 -4.94 -11.81
N SER A 78 18.86 -5.36 -10.84
CA SER A 78 20.31 -5.49 -11.04
C SER A 78 20.65 -6.56 -12.08
N LEU A 79 20.02 -7.75 -12.00
CA LEU A 79 20.22 -8.82 -12.98
C LEU A 79 19.77 -8.39 -14.38
N MET A 80 18.64 -7.70 -14.48
CA MET A 80 18.17 -7.13 -15.75
C MET A 80 19.14 -6.07 -16.28
N ALA A 81 19.69 -5.20 -15.41
CA ALA A 81 20.67 -4.19 -15.81
C ALA A 81 21.98 -4.80 -16.33
N LEU A 82 22.38 -5.95 -15.80
CA LEU A 82 23.56 -6.71 -16.25
C LEU A 82 23.30 -7.47 -17.57
N TYR A 83 22.07 -7.95 -17.77
CA TYR A 83 21.68 -8.70 -18.96
C TYR A 83 21.44 -7.79 -20.17
N PHE A 84 20.71 -6.70 -19.99
CA PHE A 84 20.42 -5.74 -21.05
C PHE A 84 21.59 -4.77 -21.25
N LYS A 85 21.84 -4.36 -22.50
CA LYS A 85 22.87 -3.37 -22.85
C LYS A 85 22.23 -2.03 -23.27
N GLY A 86 23.04 -0.96 -23.28
CA GLY A 86 22.63 0.37 -23.74
C GLY A 86 21.62 1.05 -22.79
N GLY A 87 20.66 1.78 -23.35
CA GLY A 87 19.72 2.61 -22.59
C GLY A 87 18.88 1.85 -21.55
N TRP A 88 18.54 0.58 -21.81
CA TRP A 88 17.84 -0.27 -20.86
C TRP A 88 18.70 -0.63 -19.65
N SER A 89 20.01 -0.84 -19.83
CA SER A 89 20.93 -1.03 -18.70
C SER A 89 20.92 0.19 -17.77
N ALA A 90 21.03 1.39 -18.35
CA ALA A 90 21.03 2.64 -17.60
C ALA A 90 19.71 2.89 -16.85
N LEU A 91 18.57 2.62 -17.50
CA LEU A 91 17.25 2.70 -16.86
C LEU A 91 17.14 1.75 -15.67
N ASN A 92 17.51 0.47 -15.86
CA ASN A 92 17.45 -0.53 -14.79
C ASN A 92 18.41 -0.20 -13.64
N TRP A 93 19.62 0.30 -13.91
CA TRP A 93 20.53 0.80 -12.87
C TRP A 93 19.95 1.98 -12.09
N THR A 94 19.25 2.89 -12.77
CA THR A 94 18.57 4.03 -12.13
C THR A 94 17.47 3.55 -11.19
N ILE A 95 16.63 2.60 -11.63
CA ILE A 95 15.57 1.99 -10.82
C ILE A 95 16.17 1.25 -9.62
N THR A 96 17.20 0.43 -9.84
CA THR A 96 17.96 -0.25 -8.78
C THR A 96 18.50 0.74 -7.75
N GLY A 97 19.13 1.82 -8.20
CA GLY A 97 19.65 2.87 -7.32
C GLY A 97 18.57 3.51 -6.43
N LEU A 98 17.42 3.85 -7.02
CA LEU A 98 16.26 4.37 -6.27
C LEU A 98 15.75 3.36 -5.24
N MET A 99 15.61 2.09 -5.62
CA MET A 99 15.18 1.02 -4.72
C MET A 99 16.17 0.78 -3.59
N ALA A 100 17.48 0.81 -3.87
CA ALA A 100 18.54 0.68 -2.88
C ALA A 100 18.48 1.83 -1.87
N ILE A 101 18.21 3.07 -2.31
CA ILE A 101 17.99 4.21 -1.42
C ILE A 101 16.78 3.96 -0.50
N PHE A 102 15.65 3.50 -1.03
CA PHE A 102 14.48 3.19 -0.20
C PHE A 102 14.75 2.06 0.80
N LEU A 103 15.47 1.03 0.38
CA LEU A 103 15.89 -0.07 1.24
C LEU A 103 16.79 0.43 2.36
N LEU A 104 17.80 1.25 2.03
CA LEU A 104 18.72 1.87 2.99
C LEU A 104 17.96 2.72 4.01
N ILE A 105 17.06 3.59 3.56
CA ILE A 105 16.21 4.40 4.44
C ILE A 105 15.36 3.50 5.36
N ASN A 106 14.76 2.42 4.83
CA ASN A 106 13.93 1.53 5.62
C ASN A 106 14.76 0.77 6.68
N TRP A 107 15.98 0.37 6.33
CA TRP A 107 16.93 -0.29 7.21
C TRP A 107 17.43 0.64 8.33
N LEU A 108 17.89 1.86 8.00
CA LEU A 108 18.37 2.85 8.96
C LEU A 108 17.30 3.27 9.98
N ARG A 109 16.04 3.36 9.55
CA ARG A 109 14.88 3.66 10.42
C ARG A 109 14.54 2.53 11.38
N GLY A 110 15.10 1.33 11.18
CA GLY A 110 14.98 0.20 12.08
C GLY A 110 13.61 -0.49 12.08
N PRO A 111 13.39 -1.43 13.01
CA PRO A 111 12.24 -2.31 13.01
C PRO A 111 10.92 -1.56 13.22
N THR A 112 9.87 -2.12 12.64
CA THR A 112 8.51 -1.57 12.70
C THR A 112 7.75 -2.15 13.89
N CYS A 113 6.92 -1.36 14.53
CA CYS A 113 6.12 -1.75 15.67
C CYS A 113 4.64 -1.38 15.50
N VAL A 114 3.83 -1.91 16.40
CA VAL A 114 2.45 -1.50 16.60
C VAL A 114 2.31 -1.16 18.09
N SER A 115 1.81 0.04 18.38
CA SER A 115 1.56 0.51 19.73
C SER A 115 0.07 0.69 19.98
N HIS A 116 -0.37 0.31 21.17
CA HIS A 116 -1.73 0.43 21.67
C HIS A 116 -1.71 1.24 22.98
N LEU A 117 -2.68 2.13 23.15
CA LEU A 117 -2.92 2.87 24.38
C LEU A 117 -4.21 2.33 24.99
N GLN A 118 -4.12 1.88 26.24
CA GLN A 118 -5.23 1.33 26.99
C GLN A 118 -5.69 2.35 28.03
N THR A 119 -6.99 2.58 28.04
CA THR A 119 -7.72 3.33 29.08
C THR A 119 -8.73 2.39 29.74
N ALA A 120 -9.37 2.86 30.80
CA ALA A 120 -10.43 2.09 31.47
C ALA A 120 -11.59 1.69 30.53
N VAL A 121 -11.84 2.48 29.47
CA VAL A 121 -13.00 2.33 28.59
C VAL A 121 -12.64 1.66 27.26
N GLN A 122 -11.42 1.85 26.76
CA GLN A 122 -11.05 1.38 25.42
C GLN A 122 -9.54 1.16 25.24
N THR A 123 -9.21 0.29 24.28
CA THR A 123 -7.84 0.10 23.77
C THR A 123 -7.72 0.68 22.36
N GLU A 124 -6.93 1.74 22.23
CA GLU A 124 -6.77 2.49 20.99
C GLU A 124 -5.43 2.27 20.32
N LYS A 125 -5.44 2.12 19.00
CA LYS A 125 -4.23 1.88 18.23
C LYS A 125 -3.57 3.19 17.81
N LEU A 126 -2.36 3.43 18.33
CA LEU A 126 -1.58 4.61 18.01
C LEU A 126 -0.85 4.45 16.66
N HIS A 127 -1.52 4.84 15.58
CA HIS A 127 -1.00 4.64 14.22
C HIS A 127 0.24 5.47 13.88
N SER A 128 0.46 6.59 14.56
CA SER A 128 1.64 7.45 14.45
C SER A 128 2.92 6.79 14.99
N LEU A 129 2.79 5.86 15.95
CA LEU A 129 3.90 5.11 16.56
C LEU A 129 4.18 3.80 15.80
N TYR A 130 4.79 3.93 14.62
CA TYR A 130 5.07 2.79 13.74
C TYR A 130 6.53 2.30 13.78
N ARG A 131 7.48 3.12 14.26
CA ARG A 131 8.90 2.77 14.35
C ARG A 131 9.29 2.59 15.80
N LEU A 132 10.01 1.50 16.09
CA LEU A 132 10.33 1.11 17.45
C LEU A 132 11.12 2.19 18.20
N LYS A 133 12.13 2.80 17.55
CA LYS A 133 12.93 3.88 18.14
C LYS A 133 12.06 5.06 18.58
N SER A 134 11.13 5.49 17.74
CA SER A 134 10.20 6.59 18.04
C SER A 134 9.19 6.21 19.13
N ALA A 135 8.66 4.98 19.07
CA ALA A 135 7.73 4.48 20.08
C ALA A 135 8.37 4.43 21.47
N ILE A 136 9.60 3.91 21.59
CA ILE A 136 10.34 3.89 22.86
C ILE A 136 10.54 5.30 23.41
N LYS A 137 10.99 6.25 22.57
CA LYS A 137 11.19 7.64 22.99
C LYS A 137 9.91 8.28 23.53
N ILE A 138 8.78 8.02 22.87
CA ILE A 138 7.48 8.57 23.29
C ILE A 138 6.95 7.86 24.53
N MET A 139 7.08 6.54 24.63
CA MET A 139 6.68 5.79 25.83
C MET A 139 7.44 6.27 27.07
N ASN A 140 8.75 6.52 26.97
CA ASN A 140 9.52 7.05 28.10
C ASN A 140 9.01 8.43 28.54
N LYS A 141 8.63 9.29 27.58
CA LYS A 141 8.05 10.61 27.91
C LYS A 141 6.67 10.48 28.54
N LEU A 142 5.81 9.62 28.00
CA LEU A 142 4.47 9.38 28.53
C LEU A 142 4.52 8.74 29.92
N ARG A 143 5.44 7.81 30.15
CA ARG A 143 5.65 7.17 31.46
C ARG A 143 5.85 8.22 32.54
N LEU A 144 6.78 9.17 32.34
CA LEU A 144 7.04 10.23 33.30
C LEU A 144 5.80 11.08 33.61
N LEU A 145 5.01 11.43 32.59
CA LEU A 145 3.82 12.27 32.75
C LEU A 145 2.66 11.52 33.42
N VAL A 146 2.52 10.24 33.13
CA VAL A 146 1.50 9.38 33.76
C VAL A 146 1.88 9.12 35.22
N GLU A 147 3.14 8.80 35.51
CA GLU A 147 3.64 8.64 36.89
C GLU A 147 3.47 9.93 37.71
N GLN A 148 3.64 11.11 37.09
CA GLN A 148 3.36 12.40 37.74
C GLN A 148 1.87 12.60 38.05
N ALA A 149 0.96 12.10 37.21
CA ALA A 149 -0.48 12.28 37.37
C ALA A 149 -1.15 11.21 38.27
N GLN A 150 -0.62 9.99 38.29
CA GLN A 150 -1.21 8.83 38.97
C GLN A 150 -0.37 8.30 40.15
N GLY A 151 0.89 8.72 40.26
CA GLY A 151 1.87 8.09 41.15
C GLY A 151 2.59 6.92 40.48
N ILE A 152 3.57 6.36 41.20
CA ILE A 152 4.39 5.24 40.72
C ILE A 152 3.80 3.94 41.25
N LEU A 153 3.49 3.00 40.35
CA LEU A 153 3.08 1.64 40.74
C LEU A 153 4.29 0.87 41.26
N SER A 154 4.21 0.37 42.50
CA SER A 154 5.23 -0.49 43.08
C SER A 154 5.06 -1.93 42.57
N PRO A 155 6.14 -2.71 42.37
CA PRO A 155 6.07 -4.15 42.09
C PRO A 155 5.20 -4.94 43.08
N GLU A 156 5.09 -4.46 44.32
CA GLU A 156 4.24 -5.01 45.39
C GLU A 156 2.74 -4.91 45.07
N ASP A 157 2.32 -3.86 44.36
CA ASP A 157 0.91 -3.63 44.01
C ASP A 157 0.39 -4.66 42.99
N PHE A 158 1.28 -5.17 42.13
CA PHE A 158 0.94 -6.23 41.17
C PHE A 158 0.68 -7.59 41.84
N ARG A 159 1.25 -7.84 43.03
CA ARG A 159 1.03 -9.09 43.78
C ARG A 159 -0.30 -9.11 44.54
N LYS A 160 -0.81 -7.95 44.94
CA LYS A 160 -2.11 -7.84 45.65
C LYS A 160 -3.31 -7.96 44.71
N THR A 161 -3.10 -7.82 43.41
CA THR A 161 -4.16 -7.83 42.39
C THR A 161 -3.91 -8.95 41.38
N GLU A 162 -3.95 -10.20 41.86
CA GLU A 162 -4.23 -11.34 40.96
C GLU A 162 -5.65 -11.19 40.41
N VAL A 163 -5.79 -10.43 39.33
CA VAL A 163 -7.02 -10.44 38.54
C VAL A 163 -7.12 -11.84 37.95
N LYS A 164 -8.06 -12.65 38.45
CA LYS A 164 -8.57 -13.83 37.76
C LYS A 164 -9.12 -13.37 36.41
N ILE A 165 -8.27 -13.38 35.38
CA ILE A 165 -8.70 -13.15 34.01
C ILE A 165 -9.54 -14.39 33.65
N SER A 166 -10.85 -14.28 33.84
CA SER A 166 -11.79 -15.28 33.36
C SER A 166 -11.63 -15.43 31.85
N ALA A 167 -11.52 -16.67 31.37
CA ALA A 167 -11.44 -16.99 29.94
C ALA A 167 -12.61 -16.36 29.13
N ALA A 168 -13.75 -16.09 29.78
CA ALA A 168 -14.88 -15.38 29.17
C ALA A 168 -14.54 -13.93 28.76
N LYS A 169 -13.66 -13.24 29.49
CA LYS A 169 -13.22 -11.87 29.19
C LYS A 169 -12.19 -11.83 28.07
N LEU A 170 -11.38 -12.89 27.92
CA LEU A 170 -10.48 -13.07 26.79
C LEU A 170 -11.25 -13.31 25.48
N SER A 171 -12.35 -14.06 25.55
CA SER A 171 -13.26 -14.26 24.41
C SER A 171 -14.02 -12.98 24.05
N ALA A 172 -14.51 -12.21 25.03
CA ALA A 172 -15.19 -10.93 24.76
C ALA A 172 -14.29 -9.90 24.06
N VAL A 173 -13.01 -9.81 24.44
CA VAL A 173 -12.02 -8.94 23.78
C VAL A 173 -11.69 -9.41 22.36
N GLN A 174 -11.80 -10.70 22.06
CA GLN A 174 -11.69 -11.22 20.69
C GLN A 174 -12.95 -10.97 19.86
N THR A 175 -14.13 -10.98 20.49
CA THR A 175 -15.41 -10.73 19.81
C THR A 175 -15.63 -9.23 19.53
N GLU A 176 -15.22 -8.31 20.41
CA GLU A 176 -15.35 -6.86 20.16
C GLU A 176 -14.44 -6.30 19.05
N THR A 177 -13.41 -7.05 18.61
CA THR A 177 -12.71 -6.71 17.36
C THR A 177 -13.56 -6.91 16.10
N ALA A 178 -14.74 -7.52 16.20
CA ALA A 178 -15.62 -7.76 15.06
C ALA A 178 -16.51 -6.57 14.67
N ASP A 179 -16.77 -5.62 15.58
CA ASP A 179 -17.74 -4.53 15.36
C ASP A 179 -17.11 -3.15 15.10
N LEU A 180 -15.89 -3.12 14.55
CA LEU A 180 -15.45 -1.91 13.84
C LEU A 180 -16.27 -1.80 12.54
N PRO A 181 -16.89 -0.63 12.25
CA PRO A 181 -17.68 -0.46 11.03
C PRO A 181 -16.86 -0.92 9.81
N PRO A 182 -17.48 -1.63 8.84
CA PRO A 182 -16.77 -2.29 7.75
C PRO A 182 -15.84 -1.29 7.10
N LYS A 183 -14.55 -1.61 7.18
CA LYS A 183 -13.44 -0.71 6.88
C LYS A 183 -13.47 -0.32 5.40
N GLN A 184 -14.20 0.75 5.08
CA GLN A 184 -14.36 1.31 3.71
C GLN A 184 -13.02 1.74 3.05
N ILE A 185 -11.91 1.65 3.80
CA ILE A 185 -10.53 1.98 3.40
C ILE A 185 -10.01 1.09 2.24
N GLY A 186 -10.66 -0.05 1.96
CA GLY A 186 -10.38 -0.88 0.79
C GLY A 186 -10.94 -0.31 -0.52
N LYS A 187 -12.17 0.22 -0.49
CA LYS A 187 -13.02 0.50 -1.67
C LYS A 187 -12.38 1.45 -2.69
N LYS A 188 -11.65 2.47 -2.24
CA LYS A 188 -10.97 3.45 -3.13
C LYS A 188 -9.90 2.82 -4.02
N VAL A 189 -9.14 1.83 -3.54
CA VAL A 189 -8.08 1.21 -4.35
C VAL A 189 -8.68 0.43 -5.52
N HIS A 190 -9.82 -0.24 -5.29
CA HIS A 190 -10.53 -0.91 -6.36
C HIS A 190 -11.17 0.09 -7.34
N GLN A 191 -11.70 1.22 -6.86
CA GLN A 191 -12.21 2.29 -7.74
C GLN A 191 -11.11 2.81 -8.68
N PHE A 192 -9.91 3.06 -8.17
CA PHE A 192 -8.76 3.45 -9.01
C PHE A 192 -8.35 2.35 -9.97
N LEU A 193 -8.34 1.08 -9.53
CA LEU A 193 -8.07 -0.07 -10.41
C LEU A 193 -9.05 -0.10 -11.59
N PHE A 194 -10.35 0.02 -11.32
CA PHE A 194 -11.35 -0.08 -12.37
C PHE A 194 -11.39 1.15 -13.28
N ALA A 195 -11.12 2.34 -12.75
CA ALA A 195 -10.92 3.53 -13.57
C ALA A 195 -9.70 3.39 -14.50
N ILE A 196 -8.59 2.82 -14.01
CA ILE A 196 -7.40 2.64 -14.85
C ILE A 196 -7.61 1.57 -15.93
N LEU A 197 -8.45 0.55 -15.70
CA LEU A 197 -8.83 -0.41 -16.75
C LEU A 197 -9.65 0.23 -17.87
N ILE A 198 -10.48 1.23 -17.58
CA ILE A 198 -11.20 1.97 -18.63
C ILE A 198 -10.20 2.81 -19.44
N LEU A 199 -9.23 3.45 -18.78
CA LEU A 199 -8.16 4.16 -19.48
C LEU A 199 -7.28 3.22 -20.31
N ASP A 200 -7.01 2.01 -19.81
CA ASP A 200 -6.29 0.95 -20.51
C ASP A 200 -7.03 0.49 -21.78
N SER A 201 -8.35 0.30 -21.68
CA SER A 201 -9.22 0.00 -22.83
C SER A 201 -9.17 1.11 -23.88
N LEU A 202 -9.24 2.37 -23.44
CA LEU A 202 -9.17 3.53 -24.34
C LEU A 202 -7.80 3.62 -25.02
N ALA A 203 -6.71 3.44 -24.27
CA ALA A 203 -5.35 3.45 -24.81
C ALA A 203 -5.15 2.33 -25.82
N THR A 204 -5.63 1.11 -25.52
CA THR A 204 -5.57 -0.05 -26.43
C THR A 204 -6.41 0.16 -27.69
N CYS A 205 -7.58 0.80 -27.55
CA CYS A 205 -8.42 1.18 -28.68
C CYS A 205 -7.73 2.23 -29.57
N LEU A 206 -7.07 3.24 -28.98
CA LEU A 206 -6.27 4.18 -29.76
C LEU A 206 -5.09 3.48 -30.46
N ASP A 207 -4.41 2.57 -29.77
CA ASP A 207 -3.30 1.81 -30.34
C ASP A 207 -3.75 0.99 -31.55
N PHE A 208 -4.92 0.35 -31.46
CA PHE A 208 -5.55 -0.42 -32.57
C PHE A 208 -5.69 0.39 -33.86
N PHE A 209 -6.06 1.68 -33.78
CA PHE A 209 -6.28 2.52 -34.96
C PHE A 209 -5.01 3.21 -35.47
N TYR A 210 -4.11 3.62 -34.57
CA TYR A 210 -3.00 4.51 -34.92
C TYR A 210 -1.63 3.82 -34.97
N ASN A 211 -1.44 2.66 -34.31
CA ASN A 211 -0.20 1.86 -34.30
C ASN A 211 1.08 2.72 -34.16
N HIS A 212 1.11 3.56 -33.13
CA HIS A 212 2.18 4.52 -32.92
C HIS A 212 2.91 4.26 -31.61
N VAL A 213 4.24 4.27 -31.66
CA VAL A 213 5.13 3.92 -30.53
C VAL A 213 4.81 4.69 -29.24
N THR A 214 4.42 5.96 -29.33
CA THR A 214 4.05 6.75 -28.14
C THR A 214 2.79 6.24 -27.48
N ILE A 215 1.77 5.85 -28.26
CA ILE A 215 0.51 5.31 -27.74
C ILE A 215 0.78 3.96 -27.08
N THR A 216 1.56 3.10 -27.72
CA THR A 216 1.98 1.81 -27.16
C THR A 216 2.74 1.98 -25.83
N LEU A 217 3.66 2.96 -25.73
CA LEU A 217 4.39 3.25 -24.49
C LEU A 217 3.47 3.77 -23.38
N PHE A 218 2.56 4.70 -23.68
CA PHE A 218 1.58 5.18 -22.70
C PHE A 218 0.64 4.07 -22.24
N GLY A 219 0.12 3.26 -23.16
CA GLY A 219 -0.70 2.08 -22.85
C GLY A 219 0.05 1.09 -21.96
N SER A 220 1.32 0.82 -22.25
CA SER A 220 2.17 -0.06 -21.42
C SER A 220 2.34 0.46 -19.99
N ILE A 221 2.49 1.79 -19.81
CA ILE A 221 2.58 2.42 -18.48
C ILE A 221 1.25 2.27 -17.72
N ILE A 222 0.12 2.48 -18.40
CA ILE A 222 -1.24 2.32 -17.82
C ILE A 222 -1.45 0.86 -17.38
N SER A 223 -1.12 -0.10 -18.24
CA SER A 223 -1.23 -1.54 -17.96
C SER A 223 -0.35 -1.97 -16.78
N MET A 224 0.89 -1.45 -16.70
CA MET A 224 1.80 -1.70 -15.56
C MET A 224 1.23 -1.13 -14.25
N ALA A 225 0.65 0.07 -14.30
CA ALA A 225 -0.03 0.65 -13.14
C ALA A 225 -1.25 -0.18 -12.71
N ALA A 226 -2.02 -0.74 -13.65
CA ALA A 226 -3.11 -1.66 -13.37
C ALA A 226 -2.63 -2.94 -12.67
N CYS A 227 -1.49 -3.50 -13.09
CA CYS A 227 -0.87 -4.67 -12.44
C CYS A 227 -0.49 -4.40 -10.98
N VAL A 228 0.09 -3.24 -10.69
CA VAL A 228 0.40 -2.85 -9.31
C VAL A 228 -0.89 -2.65 -8.50
N LEU A 229 -1.89 -1.98 -9.07
CA LEU A 229 -3.15 -1.70 -8.40
C LEU A 229 -3.96 -2.98 -8.10
N VAL A 230 -3.96 -3.98 -8.98
CA VAL A 230 -4.68 -5.24 -8.72
C VAL A 230 -4.05 -6.04 -7.58
N ILE A 231 -2.72 -6.10 -7.50
CA ILE A 231 -2.03 -6.75 -6.37
C ILE A 231 -2.36 -6.00 -5.07
N MET A 232 -2.31 -4.66 -5.10
CA MET A 232 -2.70 -3.84 -3.94
C MET A 232 -4.15 -4.06 -3.53
N ALA A 233 -5.07 -4.16 -4.49
CA ALA A 233 -6.48 -4.43 -4.28
C ALA A 233 -6.65 -5.80 -3.62
N LEU A 234 -6.01 -6.86 -4.11
CA LEU A 234 -6.06 -8.21 -3.54
C LEU A 234 -5.50 -8.27 -2.11
N VAL A 235 -4.35 -7.62 -1.85
CA VAL A 235 -3.75 -7.56 -0.50
C VAL A 235 -4.68 -6.84 0.48
N ARG A 236 -5.38 -5.79 0.04
CA ARG A 236 -6.36 -5.09 0.88
C ARG A 236 -7.65 -5.88 1.04
N GLN A 237 -8.09 -6.56 -0.01
CA GLN A 237 -9.28 -7.41 -0.04
C GLN A 237 -9.22 -8.50 1.03
N HIS A 238 -8.07 -9.16 1.20
CA HIS A 238 -7.87 -10.17 2.26
C HIS A 238 -8.08 -9.61 3.68
N ARG A 239 -7.95 -8.29 3.88
CA ARG A 239 -8.08 -7.64 5.20
C ARG A 239 -9.37 -6.83 5.35
N SER A 240 -10.31 -6.97 4.43
CA SER A 240 -11.55 -6.19 4.40
C SER A 240 -12.76 -7.07 4.18
N ASN A 241 -13.90 -6.70 4.79
CA ASN A 241 -15.17 -7.37 4.55
C ASN A 241 -15.87 -6.77 3.31
N LEU A 242 -15.26 -6.93 2.13
CA LEU A 242 -15.85 -6.49 0.86
C LEU A 242 -16.91 -7.49 0.39
N GLU A 243 -17.92 -6.98 -0.34
CA GLU A 243 -18.97 -7.77 -0.99
C GLU A 243 -18.38 -8.80 -1.97
N ASN A 244 -19.05 -9.94 -2.11
CA ASN A 244 -18.53 -11.07 -2.89
C ASN A 244 -18.36 -10.72 -4.38
N SER A 245 -19.25 -9.89 -4.93
CA SER A 245 -19.18 -9.36 -6.31
C SER A 245 -17.83 -8.66 -6.57
N MET A 246 -17.43 -7.77 -5.67
CA MET A 246 -16.19 -7.03 -5.75
C MET A 246 -14.95 -7.93 -5.70
N ARG A 247 -15.02 -9.00 -4.90
CA ARG A 247 -13.94 -9.99 -4.77
C ARG A 247 -13.74 -10.77 -6.05
N ILE A 248 -14.84 -11.22 -6.65
CA ILE A 248 -14.85 -11.97 -7.91
C ILE A 248 -14.28 -11.11 -9.05
N ILE A 249 -14.77 -9.87 -9.20
CA ILE A 249 -14.31 -8.96 -10.26
C ILE A 249 -12.80 -8.65 -10.10
N THR A 250 -12.31 -8.47 -8.87
CA THR A 250 -10.88 -8.20 -8.63
C THR A 250 -10.00 -9.41 -8.99
N TRP A 251 -10.43 -10.63 -8.67
CA TRP A 251 -9.72 -11.85 -9.09
C TRP A 251 -9.78 -12.07 -10.61
N ALA A 252 -10.94 -11.81 -11.24
CA ALA A 252 -11.08 -11.86 -12.69
C ALA A 252 -10.15 -10.85 -13.38
N THR A 253 -10.01 -9.65 -12.82
CA THR A 253 -9.04 -8.64 -13.28
C THR A 253 -7.61 -9.12 -13.19
N PHE A 254 -7.24 -9.77 -12.08
CA PHE A 254 -5.89 -10.33 -11.91
C PHE A 254 -5.59 -11.41 -12.96
N ALA A 255 -6.54 -12.33 -13.20
CA ALA A 255 -6.41 -13.36 -14.22
C ALA A 255 -6.31 -12.75 -15.62
N TYR A 256 -7.15 -11.77 -15.95
CA TYR A 256 -7.12 -11.03 -17.22
C TYR A 256 -5.77 -10.37 -17.47
N LEU A 257 -5.22 -9.65 -16.50
CA LEU A 257 -3.91 -9.00 -16.63
C LEU A 257 -2.79 -10.02 -16.81
N GLY A 258 -2.85 -11.15 -16.08
CA GLY A 258 -1.91 -12.27 -16.27
C GLY A 258 -1.96 -12.87 -17.68
N ILE A 259 -3.16 -13.09 -18.23
CA ILE A 259 -3.35 -13.57 -19.60
C ILE A 259 -2.77 -12.57 -20.62
N ASN A 260 -2.99 -11.27 -20.42
CA ASN A 260 -2.45 -10.23 -21.32
C ASN A 260 -0.93 -10.20 -21.32
N ILE A 261 -0.30 -10.29 -20.13
CA ILE A 261 1.16 -10.36 -20.02
C ILE A 261 1.69 -11.60 -20.76
N LEU A 262 1.03 -12.74 -20.58
CA LEU A 262 1.44 -13.99 -21.24
C LEU A 262 1.34 -13.89 -22.77
N ILE A 263 0.22 -13.41 -23.30
CA ILE A 263 0.04 -13.25 -24.76
C ILE A 263 1.02 -12.21 -25.31
N GLY A 264 1.18 -11.07 -24.64
CA GLY A 264 2.16 -10.04 -25.04
C GLY A 264 3.59 -10.57 -25.06
N TYR A 265 3.96 -11.42 -24.10
CA TYR A 265 5.25 -12.10 -24.07
C TYR A 265 5.42 -13.06 -25.25
N ILE A 266 4.40 -13.87 -25.57
CA ILE A 266 4.43 -14.77 -26.73
C ILE A 266 4.61 -13.95 -28.02
N LEU A 267 3.86 -12.87 -28.19
CA LEU A 267 3.96 -11.97 -29.34
C LEU A 267 5.35 -11.35 -29.47
N TYR A 268 5.92 -10.87 -28.37
CA TYR A 268 7.29 -10.36 -28.33
C TYR A 268 8.29 -11.40 -28.87
N PHE A 269 8.21 -12.65 -28.42
CA PHE A 269 9.10 -13.71 -28.91
C PHE A 269 8.87 -14.06 -30.38
N VAL A 270 7.63 -14.06 -30.85
CA VAL A 270 7.34 -14.25 -32.28
C VAL A 270 8.03 -13.17 -33.12
N VAL A 271 8.01 -11.90 -32.68
CA VAL A 271 8.70 -10.81 -33.36
C VAL A 271 10.21 -10.98 -33.30
N VAL A 272 10.77 -11.38 -32.15
CA VAL A 272 12.21 -11.65 -32.00
C VAL A 272 12.67 -12.74 -32.98
N PHE A 273 11.92 -13.85 -33.08
CA PHE A 273 12.28 -14.94 -33.98
C PHE A 273 12.11 -14.60 -35.46
N ARG A 274 11.18 -13.69 -35.79
CA ARG A 274 10.99 -13.20 -37.16
C ARG A 274 12.02 -12.14 -37.58
N ASN A 275 12.60 -11.42 -36.62
CA ASN A 275 13.52 -10.32 -36.89
C ASN A 275 14.80 -10.46 -36.03
N PRO A 276 15.60 -11.53 -36.23
CA PRO A 276 16.77 -11.82 -35.41
C PRO A 276 17.82 -10.69 -35.46
N GLU A 277 17.91 -9.97 -36.58
CA GLU A 277 18.84 -8.87 -36.80
C GLU A 277 18.55 -7.65 -35.91
N ILE A 278 17.30 -7.39 -35.54
CA ILE A 278 16.96 -6.29 -34.62
C ILE A 278 16.78 -6.74 -33.16
N SER A 279 16.82 -8.05 -32.89
CA SER A 279 16.57 -8.62 -31.56
C SER A 279 17.50 -8.07 -30.45
N HIS A 280 18.73 -7.68 -30.81
CA HIS A 280 19.70 -7.09 -29.90
C HIS A 280 19.44 -5.59 -29.63
N ASN A 281 18.66 -4.92 -30.48
CA ASN A 281 18.29 -3.52 -30.36
C ASN A 281 16.84 -3.38 -29.89
N GLN A 282 16.68 -3.23 -28.59
CA GLN A 282 15.38 -3.14 -27.91
C GLN A 282 14.50 -1.98 -28.38
N TRP A 283 15.09 -0.87 -28.83
CA TRP A 283 14.31 0.25 -29.36
C TRP A 283 13.72 -0.08 -30.73
N GLU A 284 14.49 -0.74 -31.60
CA GLU A 284 13.98 -1.25 -32.87
C GLU A 284 12.93 -2.33 -32.66
N MET A 285 13.09 -3.20 -31.66
CA MET A 285 12.08 -4.18 -31.27
C MET A 285 10.77 -3.53 -30.84
N ILE A 286 10.82 -2.49 -30.00
CA ILE A 286 9.61 -1.76 -29.57
C ILE A 286 8.94 -1.09 -30.76
N LYS A 287 9.72 -0.45 -31.64
CA LYS A 287 9.18 0.15 -32.86
C LYS A 287 8.54 -0.91 -33.76
N ALA A 288 9.19 -2.06 -33.94
CA ALA A 288 8.67 -3.16 -34.75
C ALA A 288 7.33 -3.67 -34.19
N ILE A 289 7.25 -3.92 -32.88
CA ILE A 289 6.01 -4.36 -32.22
C ILE A 289 4.92 -3.29 -32.32
N SER A 290 5.24 -2.02 -32.03
CA SER A 290 4.27 -0.91 -32.05
C SER A 290 3.70 -0.59 -33.45
N ARG A 291 4.35 -1.06 -34.50
CA ARG A 291 3.93 -0.87 -35.89
C ARG A 291 3.09 -2.03 -36.42
N MET A 292 3.00 -3.14 -35.68
CA MET A 292 2.18 -4.28 -36.10
C MET A 292 0.72 -3.88 -36.06
N SER A 293 0.07 -3.95 -37.22
CA SER A 293 -1.35 -3.69 -37.30
C SER A 293 -2.13 -4.89 -36.76
N PRO A 294 -3.28 -4.67 -36.10
CA PRO A 294 -4.23 -5.74 -35.81
C PRO A 294 -4.62 -6.55 -37.06
N ASN A 295 -4.58 -5.92 -38.25
CA ASN A 295 -4.91 -6.55 -39.52
C ASN A 295 -3.83 -7.50 -40.05
N ASP A 296 -2.61 -7.46 -39.51
CA ASP A 296 -1.49 -8.27 -39.99
C ASP A 296 -1.68 -9.77 -39.66
N SER A 297 -2.49 -10.09 -38.66
CA SER A 297 -2.83 -11.48 -38.34
C SER A 297 -4.12 -11.61 -37.52
N THR A 298 -4.86 -12.70 -37.75
CA THR A 298 -6.08 -13.02 -36.97
C THR A 298 -5.80 -13.11 -35.46
N LEU A 299 -4.60 -13.53 -35.07
CA LEU A 299 -4.19 -13.62 -33.67
C LEU A 299 -4.04 -12.23 -33.03
N MET A 300 -3.41 -11.27 -33.72
CA MET A 300 -3.30 -9.89 -33.25
C MET A 300 -4.69 -9.23 -33.17
N MET A 301 -5.51 -9.36 -34.22
CA MET A 301 -6.88 -8.87 -34.23
C MET A 301 -7.67 -9.39 -33.01
N SER A 302 -7.62 -10.71 -32.79
CA SER A 302 -8.32 -11.36 -31.69
C SER A 302 -7.81 -10.89 -30.33
N PHE A 303 -6.51 -10.70 -30.18
CA PHE A 303 -5.90 -10.18 -28.96
C PHE A 303 -6.39 -8.76 -28.65
N TYR A 304 -6.33 -7.83 -29.61
CA TYR A 304 -6.81 -6.46 -29.40
C TYR A 304 -8.30 -6.43 -29.01
N ILE A 305 -9.16 -7.17 -29.73
CA ILE A 305 -10.60 -7.23 -29.43
C ILE A 305 -10.82 -7.79 -28.02
N PHE A 306 -10.16 -8.90 -27.68
CA PHE A 306 -10.25 -9.48 -26.34
C PHE A 306 -9.82 -8.50 -25.25
N SER A 307 -8.69 -7.81 -25.45
CA SER A 307 -8.12 -6.87 -24.48
C SER A 307 -9.02 -5.65 -24.28
N ILE A 308 -9.55 -5.05 -25.37
CA ILE A 308 -10.47 -3.91 -25.31
C ILE A 308 -11.77 -4.30 -24.59
N CYS A 309 -12.41 -5.39 -25.01
CA CYS A 309 -13.69 -5.83 -24.46
C CYS A 309 -13.57 -6.21 -22.98
N SER A 310 -12.55 -7.00 -22.62
CA SER A 310 -12.39 -7.50 -21.25
C SER A 310 -12.03 -6.39 -20.27
N SER A 311 -11.09 -5.48 -20.62
CA SER A 311 -10.73 -4.34 -19.77
C SER A 311 -11.92 -3.40 -19.56
N LEU A 312 -12.70 -3.13 -20.60
CA LEU A 312 -13.89 -2.29 -20.51
C LEU A 312 -14.98 -2.93 -19.64
N MET A 313 -15.28 -4.21 -19.87
CA MET A 313 -16.29 -4.93 -19.08
C MET A 313 -15.90 -5.03 -17.60
N LEU A 314 -14.65 -5.37 -17.30
CA LEU A 314 -14.15 -5.45 -15.91
C LEU A 314 -14.08 -4.07 -15.26
N GLY A 315 -13.67 -3.04 -15.99
CA GLY A 315 -13.64 -1.65 -15.52
C GLY A 315 -15.05 -1.12 -15.20
N LEU A 316 -16.00 -1.28 -16.11
CA LEU A 316 -17.38 -0.82 -15.89
C LEU A 316 -18.09 -1.61 -14.77
N SER A 317 -18.04 -2.95 -14.82
CA SER A 317 -18.65 -3.79 -13.79
C SER A 317 -18.06 -3.54 -12.40
N GLY A 318 -16.75 -3.37 -12.32
CA GLY A 318 -16.06 -3.04 -11.07
C GLY A 318 -16.42 -1.65 -10.53
N LEU A 319 -16.54 -0.64 -11.40
CA LEU A 319 -17.00 0.69 -10.98
C LEU A 319 -18.45 0.68 -10.49
N ILE A 320 -19.35 -0.05 -11.18
CA ILE A 320 -20.75 -0.20 -10.77
C ILE A 320 -20.84 -0.92 -9.42
N ALA A 321 -20.14 -2.04 -9.26
CA ALA A 321 -20.07 -2.77 -7.99
C ALA A 321 -19.49 -1.90 -6.87
N SER A 322 -18.56 -1.00 -7.19
CA SER A 322 -18.01 -0.04 -6.23
C SER A 322 -18.94 1.12 -5.87
N ARG A 323 -20.12 1.26 -6.49
CA ARG A 323 -21.10 2.30 -6.13
C ARG A 323 -22.23 1.78 -5.23
N ARG A 324 -22.50 0.47 -5.27
CA ARG A 324 -23.38 -0.22 -4.32
C ARG A 324 -22.70 -0.34 -2.96
#